data_AF-A0A8B9GHF7-F1
#
_entry.id   AF-A0A8B9GHF7-F1
#
_cell.length_a   1.000
_cell.length_b   1.000
_cell.length_c   1.000
_cell.angle_alpha   90.00
_cell.angle_beta   90.00
_cell.angle_gamma   90.00
#
_symmetry.space_group_name_H-M   'P 1'
#
loop_
_entity.id
_entity.type
_entity.pdbx_description
1 polymer ?
#
loop_
_entity_poly.entity_id
_entity_poly.type
_entity_poly.pdbx_seq_one_letter_code
_entity_poly.pdbx_strand_id
1 'polypeptide(L)'
;LEAVAARLRDFSRKQDGAVIQNMVLSARERLGKVLQRLAERGTVLEEARKRSKQFSESRQLLLDWMEEAEQSLEVPSDTTTSQEELKSQLAEHKAFQKVLRSKRPVLEATLRSGRALREGARLDQDRQPLEELLRDLKERWDALCSHAAERQHRLEEKLLLSGKFSEALQALLDWLYRAEPQLSEDAPVGGDRDLVSDLMDKHKVFQKELGKRAGCVRALTRLVRDPARGDSPWLQRQLEELSTRWDLVCRLSLGRQARLEAALRQAEEFHSLVQSFLRRLGESEQSLKYGAIPEEEALLQSLQCQQLELECITSLGEEILSSCHPDSVVTIKSWVTVAKSRFQEVQRWAQQQGERLQAQASRLEAEREDAAQLLEWMAVAEEALGLRDTEPLPQEAELLQELSAQHAVFMEELNRKQPDVEKVTKSCKQKLAAELGRRSAGKAPAELPRAPEPQSPLTAQVLQRWQQLWLLALDRQYRLETALQRLRELEEFAHFDFGVWRKRYMHWIGQMKSRVLDVFRGIDRDQDGRISQREFIESVLSSSECPGILQDPLRHPGSGGAVLGEMGMDGVCLRDAAQAGVEGLEPEEQHLGCWEKRSSP
;
A
#
# COMPACT_ATOMS: atom_id res chain seq x y z
N LEU A 1 75.79 124.71 29.04
CA LEU A 1 76.58 125.03 27.82
C LEU A 1 76.32 126.45 27.36
N GLU A 2 75.07 126.82 27.10
CA GLU A 2 74.70 128.18 26.63
C GLU A 2 75.21 129.30 27.56
N ALA A 3 75.04 129.17 28.88
CA ALA A 3 75.54 130.15 29.86
C ALA A 3 77.09 130.26 29.89
N VAL A 4 77.79 129.16 29.65
CA VAL A 4 79.27 129.13 29.61
C VAL A 4 79.79 129.71 28.30
N ALA A 5 79.12 129.40 27.19
CA ALA A 5 79.43 129.94 25.87
C ALA A 5 79.16 131.45 25.77
N ALA A 6 78.09 131.94 26.42
CA ALA A 6 77.82 133.38 26.53
C ALA A 6 78.96 134.10 27.26
N ARG A 7 79.41 133.55 28.40
CA ARG A 7 80.55 134.09 29.15
C ARG A 7 81.85 134.05 28.34
N LEU A 8 82.15 132.94 27.66
CA LEU A 8 83.37 132.81 26.85
C LEU A 8 83.39 133.75 25.64
N ARG A 9 82.22 134.00 25.04
CA ARG A 9 82.06 134.95 23.92
C ARG A 9 82.53 136.35 24.32
N ASP A 10 82.20 136.80 25.54
CA ASP A 10 82.50 138.15 26.04
C ASP A 10 84.01 138.41 26.25
N PHE A 11 84.83 137.35 26.36
CA PHE A 11 86.30 137.44 26.54
C PHE A 11 87.10 136.98 25.30
N SER A 12 86.45 136.62 24.20
CA SER A 12 87.07 135.99 23.02
C SER A 12 87.18 136.94 21.81
N ARG A 13 88.10 136.68 20.86
CA ARG A 13 88.17 137.46 19.60
C ARG A 13 86.93 137.14 18.74
N LYS A 14 86.53 138.07 17.85
CA LYS A 14 85.31 137.90 17.01
C LYS A 14 85.22 136.56 16.26
N GLN A 15 86.36 136.03 15.79
CA GLN A 15 86.43 134.74 15.10
C GLN A 15 86.15 133.56 16.06
N ASP A 16 86.71 133.59 17.27
CA ASP A 16 86.52 132.56 18.30
C ASP A 16 85.07 132.54 18.83
N GLY A 17 84.45 133.72 18.97
CA GLY A 17 83.05 133.85 19.36
C GLY A 17 82.08 133.18 18.38
N ALA A 18 82.35 133.25 17.07
CA ALA A 18 81.56 132.58 16.03
C ALA A 18 81.72 131.05 16.09
N VAL A 19 82.93 130.55 16.36
CA VAL A 19 83.19 129.11 16.56
C VAL A 19 82.46 128.59 17.79
N ILE A 20 82.54 129.30 18.93
CA ILE A 20 81.84 128.95 20.17
C ILE A 20 80.32 128.91 19.94
N GLN A 21 79.76 129.90 19.24
CA GLN A 21 78.33 129.93 18.91
C GLN A 21 77.92 128.78 17.99
N ASN A 22 78.71 128.46 16.96
CA ASN A 22 78.46 127.31 16.08
C ASN A 22 78.54 125.97 16.82
N MET A 23 79.47 125.81 17.76
CA MET A 23 79.56 124.61 18.61
C MET A 23 78.32 124.45 19.50
N VAL A 24 77.82 125.54 20.09
CA VAL A 24 76.59 125.52 20.90
C VAL A 24 75.37 125.18 20.05
N LEU A 25 75.22 125.79 18.87
CA LEU A 25 74.13 125.50 17.93
C LEU A 25 74.17 124.04 17.49
N SER A 26 75.35 123.51 17.11
CA SER A 26 75.53 122.10 16.76
C SER A 26 75.20 121.16 17.92
N ALA A 27 75.63 121.48 19.14
CA ALA A 27 75.28 120.69 20.33
C ALA A 27 73.77 120.71 20.61
N ARG A 28 73.11 121.86 20.44
CA ARG A 28 71.65 122.02 20.58
C ARG A 28 70.88 121.22 19.53
N GLU A 29 71.30 121.27 18.26
CA GLU A 29 70.71 120.45 17.19
C GLU A 29 70.89 118.96 17.43
N ARG A 30 72.09 118.53 17.86
CA ARG A 30 72.35 117.13 18.22
C ARG A 30 71.50 116.68 19.39
N LEU A 31 71.38 117.49 20.45
CA LEU A 31 70.52 117.21 21.59
C LEU A 31 69.05 117.16 21.17
N GLY A 32 68.61 118.08 20.30
CA GLY A 32 67.26 118.06 19.72
C GLY A 32 66.97 116.77 18.96
N LYS A 33 67.90 116.30 18.12
CA LYS A 33 67.80 115.00 17.44
C LYS A 33 67.75 113.81 18.41
N VAL A 34 68.51 113.85 19.50
CA VAL A 34 68.48 112.80 20.55
C VAL A 34 67.13 112.81 21.28
N LEU A 35 66.62 113.98 21.67
CA LEU A 35 65.31 114.12 22.33
C LEU A 35 64.17 113.68 21.42
N GLN A 36 64.21 114.02 20.13
CA GLN A 36 63.25 113.55 19.14
C GLN A 36 63.29 112.02 19.03
N ARG A 37 64.47 111.42 18.87
CA ARG A 37 64.63 109.96 18.81
C ARG A 37 64.20 109.27 20.12
N LEU A 38 64.42 109.91 21.27
CA LEU A 38 63.97 109.42 22.58
C LEU A 38 62.43 109.43 22.65
N ALA A 39 61.78 110.50 22.19
CA ALA A 39 60.33 110.61 22.14
C ALA A 39 59.71 109.58 21.17
N GLU A 40 60.24 109.46 19.95
CA GLU A 40 59.84 108.46 18.96
C GLU A 40 60.06 107.02 19.48
N ARG A 41 61.17 106.75 20.18
CA ARG A 41 61.39 105.47 20.84
C ARG A 41 60.40 105.24 21.98
N GLY A 42 60.08 106.28 22.74
CA GLY A 42 59.09 106.23 23.83
C GLY A 42 57.70 105.87 23.33
N THR A 43 57.22 106.47 22.24
CA THR A 43 55.91 106.14 21.65
C THR A 43 55.87 104.70 21.13
N VAL A 44 56.91 104.26 20.43
CA VAL A 44 57.02 102.88 19.93
C VAL A 44 57.05 101.86 21.07
N LEU A 45 57.77 102.14 22.16
CA LEU A 45 57.80 101.26 23.34
C LEU A 45 56.45 101.20 24.04
N GLU A 46 55.74 102.33 24.16
CA GLU A 46 54.41 102.36 24.79
C GLU A 46 53.36 101.63 23.93
N GLU A 47 53.43 101.75 22.60
CA GLU A 47 52.59 100.96 21.69
C GLU A 47 52.90 99.46 21.76
N ALA A 48 54.19 99.09 21.78
CA ALA A 48 54.62 97.70 21.95
C ALA A 48 54.15 97.13 23.30
N ARG A 49 54.24 97.91 24.38
CA ARG A 49 53.73 97.54 25.71
C ARG A 49 52.22 97.29 25.68
N LYS A 50 51.44 98.17 25.05
CA LYS A 50 49.98 98.00 24.91
C LYS A 50 49.62 96.75 24.12
N ARG A 51 50.27 96.53 22.97
CA ARG A 51 50.07 95.32 22.16
C ARG A 51 50.47 94.05 22.91
N SER A 52 51.59 94.09 23.65
CA SER A 52 52.06 92.96 24.46
C SER A 52 51.08 92.61 25.57
N LYS A 53 50.54 93.62 26.25
CA LYS A 53 49.51 93.45 27.26
C LYS A 53 48.25 92.83 26.64
N GLN A 54 47.75 93.38 25.53
CA GLN A 54 46.57 92.87 24.83
C GLN A 54 46.75 91.41 24.37
N PHE A 55 47.92 91.07 23.82
CA PHE A 55 48.24 89.69 23.44
C PHE A 55 48.27 88.77 24.66
N SER A 56 48.93 89.16 25.74
CA SER A 56 49.02 88.35 26.96
C SER A 56 47.65 88.08 27.57
N GLU A 57 46.79 89.11 27.67
CA GLU A 57 45.43 88.98 28.20
C GLU A 57 44.55 88.11 27.29
N SER A 58 44.58 88.35 25.98
CA SER A 58 43.83 87.54 25.01
C SER A 58 44.29 86.09 24.98
N ARG A 59 45.60 85.84 25.13
CA ARG A 59 46.18 84.50 25.20
C ARG A 59 45.76 83.80 26.48
N GLN A 60 45.80 84.48 27.63
CA GLN A 60 45.40 83.90 28.91
C GLN A 60 43.93 83.49 28.91
N LEU A 61 43.03 84.40 28.48
CA LEU A 61 41.60 84.09 28.37
C LEU A 61 41.31 82.90 27.44
N LEU A 62 42.11 82.73 26.38
CA LEU A 62 41.97 81.59 25.49
C LEU A 62 42.50 80.30 26.12
N LEU A 63 43.60 80.36 26.87
CA LEU A 63 44.14 79.22 27.61
C LEU A 63 43.18 78.76 28.71
N ASP A 64 42.62 79.69 29.48
CA ASP A 64 41.64 79.39 30.53
C ASP A 64 40.41 78.70 29.92
N TRP A 65 39.90 79.23 28.81
CA TRP A 65 38.78 78.62 28.09
C TRP A 65 39.14 77.24 27.51
N MET A 66 40.35 77.05 26.98
CA MET A 66 40.79 75.75 26.47
C MET A 66 40.90 74.73 27.60
N GLU A 67 41.34 75.13 28.79
CA GLU A 67 41.38 74.25 29.97
C GLU A 67 39.97 73.81 30.39
N GLU A 68 39.01 74.73 30.44
CA GLU A 68 37.59 74.38 30.68
C GLU A 68 37.04 73.43 29.61
N ALA A 69 37.39 73.67 28.34
CA ALA A 69 36.97 72.82 27.22
C ALA A 69 37.59 71.41 27.30
N GLU A 70 38.88 71.31 27.64
CA GLU A 70 39.58 70.05 27.87
C GLU A 70 38.93 69.25 29.01
N GLN A 71 38.63 69.89 30.15
CA GLN A 71 37.94 69.26 31.28
C GLN A 71 36.55 68.73 30.89
N SER A 72 35.80 69.46 30.06
CA SER A 72 34.51 68.99 29.55
C SER A 72 34.63 67.76 28.62
N LEU A 73 35.78 67.59 27.96
CA LEU A 73 36.08 66.44 27.12
C LEU A 73 36.48 65.20 27.92
N GLU A 74 37.08 65.37 29.11
CA GLU A 74 37.53 64.28 29.99
C GLU A 74 36.39 63.61 30.79
N VAL A 75 35.18 64.17 30.80
CA VAL A 75 34.02 63.54 31.46
C VAL A 75 33.82 62.11 30.89
N PRO A 76 33.97 61.05 31.71
CA PRO A 76 34.02 59.68 31.22
C PRO A 76 32.73 59.28 30.49
N SER A 77 32.88 58.85 29.23
CA SER A 77 31.78 58.37 28.37
C SER A 77 31.65 56.84 28.39
N ASP A 78 32.28 56.19 29.37
CA ASP A 78 32.38 54.73 29.47
C ASP A 78 31.27 54.09 30.31
N THR A 79 30.32 54.87 30.82
CA THR A 79 29.22 54.39 31.67
C THR A 79 27.85 54.32 30.99
N THR A 80 27.69 54.93 29.81
CA THR A 80 26.39 54.99 29.11
C THR A 80 26.15 53.74 28.27
N THR A 81 25.14 52.97 28.66
CA THR A 81 24.80 51.66 28.08
C THR A 81 23.55 51.70 27.20
N SER A 82 22.75 52.78 27.25
CA SER A 82 21.55 52.90 26.43
C SER A 82 21.78 53.67 25.12
N GLN A 83 21.10 53.24 24.04
CA GLN A 83 21.18 53.88 22.74
C GLN A 83 20.67 55.34 22.77
N GLU A 84 19.73 55.65 23.66
CA GLU A 84 19.17 56.98 23.87
C GLU A 84 20.18 57.91 24.54
N GLU A 85 20.89 57.42 25.56
CA GLU A 85 22.00 58.15 26.19
C GLU A 85 23.12 58.45 25.19
N LEU A 86 23.51 57.48 24.35
CA LEU A 86 24.51 57.68 23.30
C LEU A 86 24.08 58.76 22.29
N LYS A 87 22.79 58.80 21.91
CA LYS A 87 22.24 59.86 21.06
C LYS A 87 22.27 61.22 21.74
N SER A 88 21.95 61.29 23.04
CA SER A 88 22.02 62.53 23.82
C SER A 88 23.45 63.06 23.93
N GLN A 89 24.40 62.21 24.31
CA GLN A 89 25.82 62.55 24.37
C GLN A 89 26.37 63.02 23.02
N LEU A 90 25.96 62.37 21.92
CA LEU A 90 26.34 62.81 20.58
C LEU A 90 25.76 64.19 20.24
N ALA A 91 24.54 64.50 20.66
CA ALA A 91 23.91 65.80 20.46
C ALA A 91 24.61 66.90 21.28
N GLU A 92 24.91 66.63 22.55
CA GLU A 92 25.69 67.50 23.43
C GLU A 92 27.09 67.76 22.87
N HIS A 93 27.78 66.71 22.41
CA HIS A 93 29.11 66.85 21.80
C HIS A 93 29.08 67.64 20.49
N LYS A 94 28.03 67.47 19.67
CA LYS A 94 27.80 68.33 18.49
C LYS A 94 27.58 69.79 18.87
N ALA A 95 26.96 70.08 20.02
CA ALA A 95 26.83 71.45 20.53
C ALA A 95 28.20 71.99 20.99
N PHE A 96 28.98 71.20 21.73
CA PHE A 96 30.36 71.55 22.10
C PHE A 96 31.22 71.87 20.86
N GLN A 97 31.17 71.05 19.81
CA GLN A 97 31.90 71.32 18.57
C GLN A 97 31.50 72.64 17.90
N LYS A 98 30.24 73.07 18.00
CA LYS A 98 29.81 74.39 17.50
C LYS A 98 30.47 75.51 18.29
N VAL A 99 30.58 75.37 19.62
CA VAL A 99 31.29 76.32 20.49
C VAL A 99 32.80 76.33 20.18
N LEU A 100 33.42 75.17 20.01
CA LEU A 100 34.83 75.07 19.60
C LEU A 100 35.08 75.78 18.26
N ARG A 101 34.22 75.57 17.26
CA ARG A 101 34.33 76.27 15.97
C ARG A 101 34.15 77.78 16.08
N SER A 102 33.28 78.26 16.99
CA SER A 102 33.05 79.70 17.18
C SER A 102 34.23 80.40 17.87
N LYS A 103 35.12 79.66 18.55
CA LYS A 103 36.34 80.18 19.18
C LYS A 103 37.53 80.28 18.23
N ARG A 104 37.50 79.63 17.06
CA ARG A 104 38.58 79.69 16.05
C ARG A 104 38.95 81.12 15.60
N PRO A 105 38.01 82.05 15.36
CA PRO A 105 38.37 83.44 15.02
C PRO A 105 39.13 84.17 16.14
N VAL A 106 38.85 83.82 17.40
CA VAL A 106 39.56 84.38 18.57
C VAL A 106 41.00 83.89 18.57
N LEU A 107 41.25 82.59 18.40
CA LEU A 107 42.59 82.03 18.23
C LEU A 107 43.35 82.74 17.09
N GLU A 108 42.74 82.87 15.91
CA GLU A 108 43.39 83.52 14.76
C GLU A 108 43.70 84.99 15.02
N ALA A 109 42.85 85.70 15.77
CA ALA A 109 43.12 87.06 16.20
C ALA A 109 44.29 87.13 17.20
N THR A 110 44.33 86.25 18.20
CA THR A 110 45.41 86.16 19.18
C THR A 110 46.74 85.81 18.52
N LEU A 111 46.75 84.82 17.62
CA LEU A 111 47.94 84.43 16.86
C LEU A 111 48.44 85.57 15.95
N ARG A 112 47.54 86.30 15.27
CA ARG A 112 47.92 87.50 14.49
C ARG A 112 48.52 88.58 15.37
N SER A 113 47.95 88.83 16.55
CA SER A 113 48.46 89.80 17.51
C SER A 113 49.87 89.44 17.98
N GLY A 114 50.11 88.18 18.34
CA GLY A 114 51.44 87.71 18.74
C GLY A 114 52.46 87.72 17.59
N ARG A 115 52.04 87.41 16.35
CA ARG A 115 52.91 87.55 15.16
C ARG A 115 53.34 89.01 14.94
N ALA A 116 52.40 89.95 15.03
CA ALA A 116 52.69 91.37 14.90
C ALA A 116 53.65 91.88 16.01
N LEU A 117 53.55 91.33 17.22
CA LEU A 117 54.50 91.62 18.31
C LEU A 117 55.91 91.09 18.00
N ARG A 118 56.00 89.85 17.53
CA ARG A 118 57.27 89.24 17.13
C ARG A 118 57.95 90.03 16.01
N GLU A 119 57.19 90.42 14.99
CA GLU A 119 57.68 91.22 13.86
C GLU A 119 58.12 92.62 14.31
N GLY A 120 57.43 93.21 15.29
CA GLY A 120 57.77 94.50 15.89
C GLY A 120 58.93 94.47 16.91
N ALA A 121 59.36 93.28 17.34
CA ALA A 121 60.45 93.12 18.31
C ALA A 121 61.80 93.50 17.71
N ARG A 122 62.53 94.37 18.41
CA ARG A 122 63.85 94.88 18.00
C ARG A 122 65.02 94.06 18.53
N LEU A 123 64.81 93.27 19.57
CA LEU A 123 65.81 92.40 20.18
C LEU A 123 65.50 90.96 19.80
N ASP A 124 66.52 90.22 19.36
CA ASP A 124 66.35 88.82 19.01
C ASP A 124 66.00 87.94 20.22
N GLN A 125 66.39 88.39 21.42
CA GLN A 125 66.05 87.73 22.70
C GLN A 125 64.54 87.72 22.97
N ASP A 126 63.76 88.65 22.39
CA ASP A 126 62.31 88.72 22.57
C ASP A 126 61.55 87.89 21.51
N ARG A 127 62.20 87.59 20.37
CA ARG A 127 61.55 86.91 19.23
C ARG A 127 61.33 85.43 19.49
N GLN A 128 62.34 84.73 20.03
CA GLN A 128 62.25 83.29 20.32
C GLN A 128 61.15 82.95 21.34
N PRO A 129 61.04 83.63 22.51
CA PRO A 129 59.95 83.38 23.45
C PRO A 129 58.57 83.62 22.82
N LEU A 130 58.41 84.67 22.01
CA LEU A 130 57.13 84.93 21.32
C LEU A 130 56.78 83.84 20.30
N GLU A 131 57.77 83.26 19.62
CA GLU A 131 57.58 82.11 18.73
C GLU A 131 57.12 80.87 19.50
N GLU A 132 57.76 80.56 20.63
CA GLU A 132 57.37 79.46 21.50
C GLU A 132 55.94 79.64 22.01
N LEU A 133 55.59 80.82 22.53
CA LEU A 133 54.23 81.06 23.02
C LEU A 133 53.15 80.93 21.93
N LEU A 134 53.47 81.33 20.69
CA LEU A 134 52.57 81.18 19.54
C LEU A 134 52.44 79.71 19.11
N ARG A 135 53.55 78.97 19.12
CA ARG A 135 53.58 77.54 18.79
C ARG A 135 52.78 76.76 19.82
N ASP A 136 53.07 76.94 21.11
CA ASP A 136 52.42 76.20 22.19
C ASP A 136 50.90 76.46 22.22
N LEU A 137 50.48 77.72 21.97
CA LEU A 137 49.06 78.07 21.85
C LEU A 137 48.38 77.32 20.70
N LYS A 138 49.06 77.23 19.56
CA LYS A 138 48.55 76.53 18.37
C LYS A 138 48.51 75.03 18.59
N GLU A 139 49.57 74.44 19.14
CA GLU A 139 49.66 73.00 19.42
C GLU A 139 48.56 72.57 20.41
N ARG A 140 48.32 73.35 21.48
CA ARG A 140 47.22 73.06 22.42
C ARG A 140 45.86 73.13 21.75
N TRP A 141 45.63 74.12 20.89
CA TRP A 141 44.38 74.21 20.13
C TRP A 141 44.18 73.03 19.17
N ASP A 142 45.22 72.64 18.44
CA ASP A 142 45.19 71.53 17.49
C ASP A 142 44.97 70.19 18.23
N ALA A 143 45.58 70.02 19.41
CA ALA A 143 45.35 68.87 20.29
C ALA A 143 43.89 68.82 20.80
N LEU A 144 43.34 69.94 21.26
CA LEU A 144 41.94 70.05 21.70
C LEU A 144 40.97 69.68 20.55
N CYS A 145 41.23 70.19 19.35
CA CYS A 145 40.44 69.87 18.16
C CYS A 145 40.53 68.38 17.79
N SER A 146 41.72 67.78 17.89
CA SER A 146 41.95 66.36 17.64
C SER A 146 41.22 65.49 18.67
N HIS A 147 41.28 65.84 19.95
CA HIS A 147 40.55 65.15 21.02
C HIS A 147 39.02 65.22 20.82
N ALA A 148 38.50 66.39 20.44
CA ALA A 148 37.08 66.54 20.13
C ALA A 148 36.65 65.69 18.92
N ALA A 149 37.49 65.58 17.88
CA ALA A 149 37.22 64.74 16.72
C ALA A 149 37.23 63.24 17.08
N GLU A 150 38.22 62.80 17.85
CA GLU A 150 38.34 61.42 18.34
C GLU A 150 37.11 61.01 19.18
N ARG A 151 36.68 61.88 20.10
CA ARG A 151 35.45 61.64 20.90
C ARG A 151 34.20 61.52 20.02
N GLN A 152 34.09 62.31 18.95
CA GLN A 152 32.97 62.21 18.01
C GLN A 152 32.98 60.85 17.30
N HIS A 153 34.12 60.44 16.75
CA HIS A 153 34.26 59.16 16.07
C HIS A 153 33.88 58.01 17.00
N ARG A 154 34.39 58.01 18.23
CA ARG A 154 34.07 56.97 19.24
C ARG A 154 32.58 56.90 19.56
N LEU A 155 31.91 58.05 19.73
CA LEU A 155 30.47 58.09 19.99
C LEU A 155 29.66 57.57 18.79
N GLU A 156 30.04 57.96 17.56
CA GLU A 156 29.38 57.48 16.34
C GLU A 156 29.58 55.98 16.11
N GLU A 157 30.78 55.46 16.36
CA GLU A 157 31.09 54.03 16.28
C GLU A 157 30.31 53.22 17.33
N LYS A 158 30.32 53.66 18.61
CA LYS A 158 29.54 53.04 19.69
C LYS A 158 28.04 53.02 19.33
N LEU A 159 27.50 54.12 18.80
CA LEU A 159 26.09 54.23 18.40
C LEU A 159 25.76 53.29 17.22
N LEU A 160 26.62 53.22 16.21
CA LEU A 160 26.43 52.32 15.07
C LEU A 160 26.43 50.85 15.50
N LEU A 161 27.37 50.45 16.36
CA LEU A 161 27.44 49.09 16.90
C LEU A 161 26.20 48.74 17.73
N SER A 162 25.73 49.67 18.58
CA SER A 162 24.49 49.51 19.35
C SER A 162 23.26 49.35 18.44
N GLY A 163 23.16 50.16 17.37
CA GLY A 163 22.08 50.04 16.38
C GLY A 163 22.07 48.68 15.68
N LYS A 164 23.21 48.23 15.15
CA LYS A 164 23.35 46.92 14.49
C LYS A 164 23.01 45.77 15.44
N PHE A 165 23.40 45.89 16.71
CA PHE A 165 23.05 44.90 17.74
C PHE A 165 21.54 44.82 17.95
N SER A 166 20.88 45.97 18.13
CA SER A 166 19.43 46.05 18.33
C SER A 166 18.65 45.47 17.13
N GLU A 167 19.05 45.83 15.91
CA GLU A 167 18.44 45.30 14.67
C GLU A 167 18.60 43.77 14.56
N ALA A 168 19.80 43.24 14.85
CA ALA A 168 20.06 41.81 14.81
C ALA A 168 19.26 41.04 15.87
N LEU A 169 19.15 41.60 17.08
CA LEU A 169 18.34 41.04 18.17
C LEU A 169 16.86 40.99 17.78
N GLN A 170 16.31 42.10 17.28
CA GLN A 170 14.91 42.18 16.88
C GLN A 170 14.59 41.22 15.73
N ALA A 171 15.45 41.16 14.70
CA ALA A 171 15.26 40.25 13.57
C ALA A 171 15.22 38.78 14.00
N LEU A 172 16.00 38.39 15.02
CA LEU A 172 15.97 37.04 15.57
C LEU A 172 14.71 36.80 16.40
N LEU A 173 14.30 37.74 17.25
CA LEU A 173 13.05 37.65 17.99
C LEU A 173 11.88 37.48 17.01
N ASP A 174 11.74 38.34 16.01
CA ASP A 174 10.67 38.28 15.00
C ASP A 174 10.65 36.95 14.23
N TRP A 175 11.83 36.36 14.00
CA TRP A 175 11.91 35.04 13.41
C TRP A 175 11.42 33.95 14.38
N LEU A 176 11.82 34.01 15.66
CA LEU A 176 11.36 33.07 16.70
C LEU A 176 9.84 33.15 16.91
N TYR A 177 9.27 34.36 16.99
CA TYR A 177 7.82 34.59 17.08
C TYR A 177 7.06 33.94 15.92
N ARG A 178 7.64 33.89 14.72
CA ARG A 178 7.04 33.23 13.55
C ARG A 178 7.29 31.72 13.52
N ALA A 179 8.42 31.26 14.05
CA ALA A 179 8.81 29.85 14.04
C ALA A 179 8.03 29.02 15.08
N GLU A 180 7.85 29.58 16.28
CA GLU A 180 7.17 28.91 17.40
C GLU A 180 5.78 28.33 17.04
N PRO A 181 4.82 29.10 16.46
CA PRO A 181 3.51 28.56 16.12
C PRO A 181 3.54 27.49 15.02
N GLN A 182 4.56 27.49 14.15
CA GLN A 182 4.72 26.45 13.12
C GLN A 182 5.19 25.12 13.71
N LEU A 183 5.75 25.13 14.92
CA LEU A 183 6.25 23.95 15.63
C LEU A 183 5.28 23.45 16.71
N SER A 184 4.06 23.99 16.78
CA SER A 184 3.08 23.64 17.80
C SER A 184 2.86 22.12 17.88
N GLU A 185 2.61 21.65 19.10
CA GLU A 185 2.33 20.23 19.36
C GLU A 185 1.00 19.81 18.73
N ASP A 186 0.05 20.75 18.61
CA ASP A 186 -1.25 20.54 17.98
C ASP A 186 -1.20 20.42 16.45
N ALA A 187 -0.08 20.76 15.81
CA ALA A 187 0.05 20.63 14.37
C ALA A 187 0.03 19.14 13.96
N PRO A 188 -0.88 18.74 13.05
CA PRO A 188 -1.00 17.35 12.63
C PRO A 188 0.26 16.92 11.86
N VAL A 189 0.70 15.69 12.14
CA VAL A 189 1.88 15.07 11.52
C VAL A 189 1.60 13.69 10.95
N GLY A 190 0.46 13.07 11.30
CA GLY A 190 0.05 11.77 10.78
C GLY A 190 -0.46 11.89 9.35
N GLY A 191 -0.42 10.80 8.59
CA GLY A 191 -0.87 10.78 7.20
C GLY A 191 -0.43 9.52 6.47
N ASP A 192 -0.56 9.54 5.15
CA ASP A 192 0.05 8.51 4.31
C ASP A 192 1.57 8.69 4.25
N ARG A 193 2.28 7.60 3.91
CA ARG A 193 3.75 7.54 3.95
C ARG A 193 4.41 8.69 3.18
N ASP A 194 3.89 9.02 2.01
CA ASP A 194 4.52 10.00 1.13
C ASP A 194 4.35 11.42 1.69
N LEU A 195 3.15 11.77 2.20
CA LEU A 195 2.92 13.04 2.89
C LEU A 195 3.82 13.19 4.13
N VAL A 196 3.92 12.17 4.98
CA VAL A 196 4.73 12.25 6.20
C VAL A 196 6.22 12.40 5.86
N SER A 197 6.69 11.74 4.80
CA SER A 197 8.04 11.92 4.26
C SER A 197 8.29 13.37 3.84
N ASP A 198 7.36 13.98 3.09
CA ASP A 198 7.46 15.38 2.67
C ASP A 198 7.48 16.36 3.84
N LEU A 199 6.65 16.12 4.87
CA LEU A 199 6.65 16.91 6.10
C LEU A 199 7.98 16.81 6.85
N MET A 200 8.58 15.62 6.87
CA MET A 200 9.90 15.41 7.46
C MET A 200 11.00 16.14 6.70
N ASP A 201 10.98 16.12 5.37
CA ASP A 201 11.99 16.87 4.58
C ASP A 201 11.85 18.39 4.73
N LYS A 202 10.62 18.91 4.78
CA LYS A 202 10.37 20.32 5.15
C LYS A 202 10.92 20.66 6.53
N HIS A 203 10.75 19.77 7.51
CA HIS A 203 11.27 19.99 8.85
C HIS A 203 12.81 19.92 8.91
N LYS A 204 13.47 19.05 8.12
CA LYS A 204 14.94 19.06 7.98
C LYS A 204 15.46 20.40 7.43
N VAL A 205 14.74 21.02 6.50
CA VAL A 205 15.09 22.37 6.01
C VAL A 205 14.99 23.40 7.13
N PHE A 206 13.91 23.34 7.93
CA PHE A 206 13.78 24.19 9.12
C PHE A 206 14.93 24.00 10.12
N GLN A 207 15.33 22.76 10.41
CA GLN A 207 16.46 22.47 11.31
C GLN A 207 17.79 23.03 10.80
N LYS A 208 18.03 22.99 9.48
CA LYS A 208 19.22 23.64 8.87
C LYS A 208 19.18 25.16 9.10
N GLU A 209 18.02 25.78 8.93
CA GLU A 209 17.82 27.21 9.17
C GLU A 209 17.98 27.59 10.65
N LEU A 210 17.53 26.73 11.57
CA LEU A 210 17.79 26.86 13.00
C LEU A 210 19.30 26.77 13.29
N GLY A 211 19.98 25.75 12.76
CA GLY A 211 21.42 25.57 12.94
C GLY A 211 22.26 26.78 12.48
N LYS A 212 21.90 27.40 11.35
CA LYS A 212 22.56 28.62 10.85
C LYS A 212 22.44 29.80 11.83
N ARG A 213 21.26 29.97 12.45
CA ARG A 213 20.98 31.06 13.39
C ARG A 213 21.58 30.85 14.77
N ALA A 214 21.91 29.60 15.14
CA ALA A 214 22.51 29.27 16.43
C ALA A 214 23.85 30.01 16.68
N GLY A 215 24.64 30.24 15.62
CA GLY A 215 25.87 31.04 15.71
C GLY A 215 25.59 32.49 16.08
N CYS A 216 24.58 33.11 15.47
CA CYS A 216 24.17 34.48 15.73
C CYS A 216 23.66 34.66 17.16
N VAL A 217 22.82 33.74 17.64
CA VAL A 217 22.32 33.77 19.04
C VAL A 217 23.48 33.71 20.02
N ARG A 218 24.40 32.75 19.85
CA ARG A 218 25.60 32.66 20.71
C ARG A 218 26.47 33.92 20.67
N ALA A 219 26.65 34.53 19.50
CA ALA A 219 27.42 35.76 19.36
C ALA A 219 26.76 36.92 20.11
N LEU A 220 25.44 37.11 19.95
CA LEU A 220 24.70 38.16 20.66
C LEU A 220 24.69 37.95 22.18
N THR A 221 24.49 36.71 22.65
CA THR A 221 24.55 36.39 24.08
C THR A 221 25.93 36.63 24.68
N ARG A 222 27.01 36.39 23.94
CA ARG A 222 28.38 36.67 24.40
C ARG A 222 28.69 38.16 24.47
N LEU A 223 28.24 38.95 23.49
CA LEU A 223 28.51 40.40 23.43
C LEU A 223 27.93 41.18 24.62
N VAL A 224 26.85 40.68 25.25
CA VAL A 224 26.20 41.32 26.39
C VAL A 224 26.72 40.79 27.74
N ARG A 225 27.24 39.56 27.80
CA ARG A 225 27.92 39.01 28.98
C ARG A 225 29.27 39.67 29.27
N ASP A 226 29.77 40.47 28.34
CA ASP A 226 30.95 41.30 28.58
C ASP A 226 30.59 42.38 29.63
N PRO A 227 31.24 42.37 30.82
CA PRO A 227 30.95 43.32 31.89
C PRO A 227 31.16 44.78 31.47
N ALA A 228 31.88 45.05 30.37
CA ALA A 228 32.02 46.40 29.82
C ALA A 228 30.76 46.95 29.13
N ARG A 229 29.75 46.11 28.85
CA ARG A 229 28.51 46.48 28.13
C ARG A 229 27.23 46.09 28.88
N GLY A 230 27.36 45.39 30.00
CA GLY A 230 26.33 44.52 30.59
C GLY A 230 25.31 45.16 31.55
N ASP A 231 25.38 46.46 31.83
CA ASP A 231 24.61 47.05 32.96
C ASP A 231 23.20 47.54 32.60
N SER A 232 22.76 47.44 31.33
CA SER A 232 21.40 47.87 30.97
C SER A 232 20.37 46.78 31.30
N PRO A 233 19.42 47.02 32.23
CA PRO A 233 18.41 46.03 32.60
C PRO A 233 17.43 45.72 31.45
N TRP A 234 17.24 46.64 30.51
CA TRP A 234 16.43 46.41 29.31
C TRP A 234 17.09 45.40 28.37
N LEU A 235 18.40 45.55 28.09
CA LEU A 235 19.16 44.62 27.26
C LEU A 235 19.19 43.22 27.86
N GLN A 236 19.35 43.11 29.18
CA GLN A 236 19.31 41.84 29.90
C GLN A 236 17.96 41.14 29.70
N ARG A 237 16.84 41.85 29.92
CA ARG A 237 15.49 41.29 29.71
C ARG A 237 15.26 40.81 28.28
N GLN A 238 15.67 41.60 27.29
CA GLN A 238 15.50 41.21 25.88
C GLN A 238 16.35 40.00 25.49
N LEU A 239 17.53 39.85 26.08
CA LEU A 239 18.37 38.69 25.86
C LEU A 239 17.87 37.44 26.59
N GLU A 240 17.32 37.61 27.79
CA GLU A 240 16.60 36.54 28.50
C GLU A 240 15.38 36.07 27.68
N GLU A 241 14.61 37.00 27.12
CA GLU A 241 13.52 36.68 26.20
C GLU A 241 14.02 35.92 24.96
N LEU A 242 15.12 36.38 24.34
CA LEU A 242 15.73 35.69 23.21
C LEU A 242 16.16 34.26 23.59
N SER A 243 16.83 34.09 24.73
CA SER A 243 17.32 32.78 25.18
C SER A 243 16.17 31.83 25.48
N THR A 244 15.18 32.29 26.25
CA THR A 244 14.00 31.49 26.63
C THR A 244 13.22 31.02 25.40
N ARG A 245 12.99 31.90 24.43
CA ARG A 245 12.31 31.54 23.16
C ARG A 245 13.17 30.66 22.28
N TRP A 246 14.46 30.92 22.20
CA TRP A 246 15.39 30.06 21.45
C TRP A 246 15.36 28.63 21.98
N ASP A 247 15.42 28.47 23.30
CA ASP A 247 15.35 27.17 23.97
C ASP A 247 14.00 26.50 23.75
N LEU A 248 12.90 27.27 23.81
CA LEU A 248 11.56 26.78 23.48
C LEU A 248 11.47 26.27 22.04
N VAL A 249 11.92 27.05 21.05
CA VAL A 249 11.92 26.64 19.63
C VAL A 249 12.80 25.41 19.40
N CYS A 250 13.95 25.31 20.08
CA CYS A 250 14.79 24.11 20.03
C CYS A 250 14.04 22.88 20.57
N ARG A 251 13.39 22.99 21.74
CA ARG A 251 12.59 21.89 22.31
C ARG A 251 11.43 21.52 21.41
N LEU A 252 10.65 22.48 20.91
CA LEU A 252 9.52 22.24 20.01
C LEU A 252 9.98 21.61 18.70
N SER A 253 11.14 22.02 18.16
CA SER A 253 11.71 21.41 16.96
C SER A 253 12.07 19.94 17.20
N LEU A 254 12.71 19.62 18.34
CA LEU A 254 13.03 18.23 18.69
C LEU A 254 11.76 17.41 18.93
N GLY A 255 10.75 17.98 19.61
CA GLY A 255 9.46 17.32 19.81
C GLY A 255 8.73 17.06 18.49
N ARG A 256 8.74 18.02 17.55
CA ARG A 256 8.17 17.85 16.21
C ARG A 256 8.93 16.78 15.40
N GLN A 257 10.26 16.73 15.49
CA GLN A 257 11.06 15.67 14.86
C GLN A 257 10.64 14.29 15.38
N ALA A 258 10.55 14.10 16.70
CA ALA A 258 10.16 12.83 17.29
C ALA A 258 8.74 12.41 16.87
N ARG A 259 7.79 13.35 16.83
CA ARG A 259 6.42 13.10 16.35
C ARG A 259 6.38 12.72 14.87
N LEU A 260 7.13 13.41 14.00
CA LEU A 260 7.23 13.09 12.57
C LEU A 260 7.86 11.71 12.34
N GLU A 261 8.89 11.36 13.11
CA GLU A 261 9.53 10.03 13.02
C GLU A 261 8.61 8.91 13.50
N ALA A 262 7.80 9.13 14.55
CA ALA A 262 6.79 8.18 14.99
C ALA A 262 5.68 8.02 13.94
N ALA A 263 5.17 9.14 13.42
CA ALA A 263 4.18 9.15 12.35
C ALA A 263 4.67 8.44 11.08
N LEU A 264 5.95 8.61 10.71
CA LEU A 264 6.50 7.92 9.54
C LEU A 264 6.53 6.41 9.77
N ARG A 265 7.00 5.96 10.94
CA ARG A 265 7.02 4.53 11.27
C ARG A 265 5.61 3.93 11.23
N GLN A 266 4.62 4.61 11.81
CA GLN A 266 3.22 4.19 11.75
C GLN A 266 2.70 4.12 10.31
N ALA A 267 3.00 5.12 9.48
CA ALA A 267 2.57 5.14 8.08
C ALA A 267 3.23 4.04 7.24
N GLU A 268 4.50 3.74 7.49
CA GLU A 268 5.23 2.63 6.85
C GLU A 268 4.68 1.27 7.29
N GLU A 269 4.42 1.10 8.57
CA GLU A 269 3.79 -0.10 9.14
C GLU A 269 2.39 -0.32 8.55
N PHE A 270 1.55 0.71 8.57
CA PHE A 270 0.21 0.68 7.98
C PHE A 270 0.26 0.31 6.50
N HIS A 271 1.13 0.96 5.73
CA HIS A 271 1.29 0.66 4.32
C HIS A 271 1.73 -0.80 4.09
N SER A 272 2.73 -1.28 4.84
CA SER A 272 3.24 -2.65 4.74
C SER A 272 2.17 -3.68 5.11
N LEU A 273 1.44 -3.46 6.20
CA LEU A 273 0.35 -4.30 6.66
C LEU A 273 -0.74 -4.39 5.59
N VAL A 274 -1.23 -3.26 5.08
CA VAL A 274 -2.25 -3.23 4.02
C VAL A 274 -1.80 -3.96 2.76
N GLN A 275 -0.58 -3.72 2.27
CA GLN A 275 -0.07 -4.38 1.07
C GLN A 275 0.08 -5.89 1.26
N SER A 276 0.63 -6.31 2.41
CA SER A 276 0.78 -7.74 2.74
C SER A 276 -0.57 -8.45 2.86
N PHE A 277 -1.55 -7.78 3.46
CA PHE A 277 -2.91 -8.28 3.64
C PHE A 277 -3.61 -8.45 2.29
N LEU A 278 -3.62 -7.42 1.44
CA LEU A 278 -4.24 -7.48 0.12
C LEU A 278 -3.64 -8.58 -0.76
N ARG A 279 -2.32 -8.81 -0.67
CA ARG A 279 -1.66 -9.94 -1.35
C ARG A 279 -2.17 -11.29 -0.83
N ARG A 280 -2.20 -11.50 0.50
CA ARG A 280 -2.73 -12.74 1.12
C ARG A 280 -4.19 -12.98 0.75
N LEU A 281 -5.02 -11.93 0.74
CA LEU A 281 -6.42 -12.04 0.29
C LEU A 281 -6.52 -12.50 -1.17
N GLY A 282 -5.63 -11.99 -2.05
CA GLY A 282 -5.56 -12.44 -3.44
C GLY A 282 -5.21 -13.91 -3.57
N GLU A 283 -4.27 -14.41 -2.78
CA GLU A 283 -3.88 -15.83 -2.73
C GLU A 283 -5.05 -16.71 -2.24
N SER A 284 -5.73 -16.31 -1.16
CA SER A 284 -6.91 -17.02 -0.64
C SER A 284 -8.07 -17.03 -1.63
N GLU A 285 -8.32 -15.91 -2.32
CA GLU A 285 -9.36 -15.82 -3.36
C GLU A 285 -9.09 -16.80 -4.51
N GLN A 286 -7.83 -16.89 -4.96
CA GLN A 286 -7.44 -17.84 -6.02
C GLN A 286 -7.61 -19.29 -5.56
N SER A 287 -7.20 -19.61 -4.34
CA SER A 287 -7.37 -20.94 -3.76
C SER A 287 -8.84 -21.34 -3.62
N LEU A 288 -9.71 -20.43 -3.17
CA LEU A 288 -11.14 -20.66 -3.01
C LEU A 288 -11.86 -20.83 -4.35
N LYS A 289 -11.42 -20.14 -5.41
CA LYS A 289 -12.05 -20.21 -6.73
C LYS A 289 -11.59 -21.42 -7.55
N TYR A 290 -10.30 -21.70 -7.55
CA TYR A 290 -9.67 -22.63 -8.50
C TYR A 290 -8.80 -23.72 -7.85
N GLY A 291 -8.51 -23.60 -6.55
CA GLY A 291 -7.66 -24.53 -5.82
C GLY A 291 -8.39 -25.81 -5.40
N ALA A 292 -7.61 -26.78 -4.90
CA ALA A 292 -8.15 -27.93 -4.19
C ALA A 292 -8.87 -27.47 -2.92
N ILE A 293 -9.91 -28.20 -2.52
CA ILE A 293 -10.68 -27.93 -1.30
C ILE A 293 -9.69 -28.00 -0.11
N PRO A 294 -9.42 -26.88 0.59
CA PRO A 294 -8.57 -26.91 1.77
C PRO A 294 -9.26 -27.71 2.88
N GLU A 295 -8.48 -28.32 3.77
CA GLU A 295 -9.04 -28.86 5.01
C GLU A 295 -9.81 -27.75 5.75
N GLU A 296 -11.03 -28.07 6.21
CA GLU A 296 -11.96 -27.08 6.78
C GLU A 296 -11.33 -26.31 7.96
N GLU A 297 -10.57 -27.02 8.80
CA GLU A 297 -9.83 -26.45 9.91
C GLU A 297 -8.76 -25.44 9.46
N ALA A 298 -8.01 -25.76 8.40
CA ALA A 298 -6.97 -24.88 7.85
C ALA A 298 -7.57 -23.62 7.21
N LEU A 299 -8.72 -23.75 6.55
CA LEU A 299 -9.44 -22.61 5.98
C LEU A 299 -9.94 -21.66 7.09
N LEU A 300 -10.57 -22.21 8.13
CA LEU A 300 -11.08 -21.44 9.26
C LEU A 300 -9.95 -20.70 9.98
N GLN A 301 -8.83 -21.39 10.25
CA GLN A 301 -7.65 -20.77 10.84
C GLN A 301 -7.10 -19.65 9.96
N SER A 302 -6.97 -19.86 8.65
CA SER A 302 -6.50 -18.82 7.72
C SER A 302 -7.40 -17.58 7.73
N LEU A 303 -8.72 -17.77 7.69
CA LEU A 303 -9.68 -16.67 7.73
C LEU A 303 -9.66 -15.94 9.07
N GLN A 304 -9.47 -16.65 10.17
CA GLN A 304 -9.34 -16.07 11.50
C GLN A 304 -8.07 -15.22 11.62
N CYS A 305 -6.92 -15.70 11.12
CA CYS A 305 -5.69 -14.92 11.06
C CYS A 305 -5.88 -13.63 10.22
N GLN A 306 -6.53 -13.75 9.05
CA GLN A 306 -6.82 -12.59 8.20
C GLN A 306 -7.78 -11.59 8.85
N GLN A 307 -8.75 -12.07 9.65
CA GLN A 307 -9.64 -11.20 10.42
C GLN A 307 -8.86 -10.37 11.45
N LEU A 308 -7.96 -11.00 12.20
CA LEU A 308 -7.10 -10.31 13.17
C LEU A 308 -6.20 -9.26 12.49
N GLU A 309 -5.64 -9.57 11.32
CA GLU A 309 -4.87 -8.60 10.54
C GLU A 309 -5.71 -7.39 10.10
N LEU A 310 -6.98 -7.61 9.70
CA LEU A 310 -7.89 -6.52 9.36
C LEU A 310 -8.23 -5.63 10.56
N GLU A 311 -8.38 -6.23 11.75
CA GLU A 311 -8.57 -5.50 13.00
C GLU A 311 -7.34 -4.64 13.32
N CYS A 312 -6.12 -5.19 13.16
CA CYS A 312 -4.88 -4.41 13.29
C CYS A 312 -4.80 -3.25 12.29
N ILE A 313 -5.11 -3.49 11.00
CA ILE A 313 -5.14 -2.43 9.97
C ILE A 313 -6.14 -1.34 10.32
N THR A 314 -7.33 -1.73 10.79
CA THR A 314 -8.38 -0.78 11.17
C THR A 314 -7.96 0.04 12.39
N SER A 315 -7.43 -0.60 13.42
CA SER A 315 -6.95 0.07 14.64
C SER A 315 -5.81 1.03 14.35
N LEU A 316 -4.79 0.61 13.58
CA LEU A 316 -3.68 1.49 13.20
C LEU A 316 -4.15 2.63 12.28
N GLY A 317 -5.09 2.36 11.38
CA GLY A 317 -5.72 3.41 10.56
C GLY A 317 -6.46 4.46 11.39
N GLU A 318 -7.18 4.05 12.44
CA GLU A 318 -7.84 4.94 13.39
C GLU A 318 -6.84 5.76 14.23
N GLU A 319 -5.75 5.12 14.66
CA GLU A 319 -4.66 5.80 15.38
C GLU A 319 -4.03 6.89 14.50
N ILE A 320 -3.70 6.58 13.24
CA ILE A 320 -3.19 7.58 12.29
C ILE A 320 -4.20 8.71 12.11
N LEU A 321 -5.49 8.40 11.96
CA LEU A 321 -6.56 9.38 11.79
C LEU A 321 -6.72 10.36 12.96
N SER A 322 -6.33 9.97 14.19
CA SER A 322 -6.42 10.83 15.38
C SER A 322 -5.53 12.09 15.29
N SER A 323 -4.44 12.03 14.53
CA SER A 323 -3.47 13.13 14.34
C SER A 323 -3.16 13.40 12.87
N CYS A 324 -4.07 12.99 11.99
CA CYS A 324 -3.88 12.99 10.55
C CYS A 324 -3.98 14.39 9.95
N HIS A 325 -3.09 14.68 9.01
CA HIS A 325 -3.13 15.87 8.20
C HIS A 325 -4.36 15.84 7.28
N PRO A 326 -5.10 16.95 7.12
CA PRO A 326 -6.33 17.00 6.31
C PRO A 326 -6.20 16.39 4.92
N ASP A 327 -5.07 16.63 4.25
CA ASP A 327 -4.79 16.15 2.89
C ASP A 327 -4.70 14.62 2.77
N SER A 328 -4.40 13.89 3.86
CA SER A 328 -4.26 12.43 3.86
C SER A 328 -5.47 11.71 4.46
N VAL A 329 -6.42 12.41 5.09
CA VAL A 329 -7.57 11.81 5.77
C VAL A 329 -8.38 10.90 4.84
N VAL A 330 -8.64 11.37 3.61
CA VAL A 330 -9.40 10.62 2.61
C VAL A 330 -8.64 9.36 2.19
N THR A 331 -7.33 9.49 1.97
CA THR A 331 -6.45 8.40 1.56
C THR A 331 -6.42 7.29 2.60
N ILE A 332 -6.20 7.61 3.89
CA ILE A 332 -6.17 6.60 4.96
C ILE A 332 -7.52 5.89 5.10
N LYS A 333 -8.63 6.65 5.09
CA LYS A 333 -9.98 6.06 5.12
C LYS A 333 -10.26 5.15 3.93
N SER A 334 -9.81 5.55 2.74
CA SER A 334 -9.92 4.74 1.52
C SER A 334 -9.21 3.39 1.69
N TRP A 335 -7.96 3.38 2.15
CA TRP A 335 -7.21 2.12 2.35
C TRP A 335 -7.88 1.18 3.35
N VAL A 336 -8.36 1.71 4.49
CA VAL A 336 -9.12 0.91 5.47
C VAL A 336 -10.39 0.35 4.85
N THR A 337 -11.11 1.15 4.06
CA THR A 337 -12.35 0.73 3.38
C THR A 337 -12.08 -0.37 2.35
N VAL A 338 -11.00 -0.24 1.57
CA VAL A 338 -10.59 -1.24 0.57
C VAL A 338 -10.18 -2.55 1.25
N ALA A 339 -9.44 -2.50 2.36
CA ALA A 339 -9.09 -3.71 3.12
C ALA A 339 -10.35 -4.43 3.63
N LYS A 340 -11.31 -3.68 4.19
CA LYS A 340 -12.60 -4.23 4.66
C LYS A 340 -13.40 -4.86 3.53
N SER A 341 -13.54 -4.17 2.39
CA SER A 341 -14.35 -4.67 1.27
C SER A 341 -13.73 -5.91 0.62
N ARG A 342 -12.40 -5.93 0.44
CA ARG A 342 -11.69 -7.09 -0.12
C ARG A 342 -11.76 -8.31 0.78
N PHE A 343 -11.68 -8.13 2.10
CA PHE A 343 -11.86 -9.24 3.04
C PHE A 343 -13.29 -9.82 3.00
N GLN A 344 -14.30 -8.95 2.94
CA GLN A 344 -15.70 -9.37 2.80
C GLN A 344 -15.95 -10.17 1.51
N GLU A 345 -15.23 -9.86 0.43
CA GLU A 345 -15.27 -10.67 -0.81
C GLU A 345 -14.73 -12.08 -0.59
N VAL A 346 -13.57 -12.22 0.07
CA VAL A 346 -12.98 -13.52 0.39
C VAL A 346 -13.89 -14.34 1.31
N GLN A 347 -14.48 -13.70 2.33
CA GLN A 347 -15.46 -14.35 3.21
C GLN A 347 -16.68 -14.87 2.43
N ARG A 348 -17.21 -14.09 1.49
CA ARG A 348 -18.31 -14.53 0.61
C ARG A 348 -17.91 -15.72 -0.25
N TRP A 349 -16.69 -15.72 -0.81
CA TRP A 349 -16.19 -16.88 -1.54
C TRP A 349 -16.06 -18.11 -0.65
N ALA A 350 -15.55 -17.96 0.57
CA ALA A 350 -15.45 -19.06 1.53
C ALA A 350 -16.83 -19.64 1.89
N GLN A 351 -17.83 -18.80 2.13
CA GLN A 351 -19.20 -19.22 2.39
C GLN A 351 -19.79 -19.99 1.21
N GLN A 352 -19.66 -19.47 -0.02
CA GLN A 352 -20.15 -20.14 -1.22
C GLN A 352 -19.47 -21.50 -1.45
N GLN A 353 -18.17 -21.60 -1.13
CA GLN A 353 -17.47 -22.88 -1.17
C GLN A 353 -18.00 -23.86 -0.13
N GLY A 354 -18.21 -23.41 1.11
CA GLY A 354 -18.81 -24.22 2.18
C GLY A 354 -20.20 -24.74 1.82
N GLU A 355 -21.09 -23.87 1.33
CA GLU A 355 -22.44 -24.24 0.88
C GLU A 355 -22.39 -25.26 -0.26
N ARG A 356 -21.46 -25.10 -1.21
CA ARG A 356 -21.27 -26.04 -2.32
C ARG A 356 -20.84 -27.42 -1.83
N LEU A 357 -19.93 -27.48 -0.85
CA LEU A 357 -19.46 -28.74 -0.25
C LEU A 357 -20.55 -29.41 0.56
N GLN A 358 -21.30 -28.66 1.37
CA GLN A 358 -22.43 -29.17 2.13
C GLN A 358 -23.52 -29.75 1.20
N ALA A 359 -23.81 -29.06 0.10
CA ALA A 359 -24.74 -29.55 -0.92
C ALA A 359 -24.22 -30.83 -1.62
N GLN A 360 -22.91 -30.96 -1.81
CA GLN A 360 -22.32 -32.20 -2.35
C GLN A 360 -22.36 -33.35 -1.33
N ALA A 361 -22.02 -33.08 -0.06
CA ALA A 361 -22.06 -34.06 1.03
C ALA A 361 -23.47 -34.61 1.25
N SER A 362 -24.47 -33.73 1.41
CA SER A 362 -25.88 -34.11 1.56
C SER A 362 -26.44 -34.90 0.36
N ARG A 363 -26.01 -34.58 -0.87
CA ARG A 363 -26.35 -35.39 -2.05
C ARG A 363 -25.77 -36.79 -1.96
N LEU A 364 -24.50 -36.93 -1.57
CA LEU A 364 -23.84 -38.23 -1.42
C LEU A 364 -24.45 -39.03 -0.25
N GLU A 365 -24.86 -38.38 0.84
CA GLU A 365 -25.58 -39.01 1.95
C GLU A 365 -26.95 -39.51 1.50
N ALA A 366 -27.74 -38.68 0.80
CA ALA A 366 -29.02 -39.11 0.24
C ALA A 366 -28.86 -40.29 -0.75
N GLU A 367 -27.84 -40.28 -1.62
CA GLU A 367 -27.52 -41.41 -2.49
C GLU A 367 -27.15 -42.68 -1.69
N ARG A 368 -26.47 -42.54 -0.54
CA ARG A 368 -26.14 -43.66 0.36
C ARG A 368 -27.38 -44.21 1.08
N GLU A 369 -28.27 -43.34 1.55
CA GLU A 369 -29.53 -43.74 2.20
C GLU A 369 -30.45 -44.45 1.21
N ASP A 370 -30.63 -43.90 0.00
CA ASP A 370 -31.39 -44.53 -1.08
C ASP A 370 -30.83 -45.94 -1.40
N ALA A 371 -29.50 -46.08 -1.46
CA ALA A 371 -28.84 -47.36 -1.69
C ALA A 371 -29.05 -48.36 -0.52
N ALA A 372 -28.99 -47.89 0.72
CA ALA A 372 -29.19 -48.72 1.90
C ALA A 372 -30.63 -49.24 1.99
N GLN A 373 -31.63 -48.37 1.75
CA GLN A 373 -33.05 -48.74 1.73
C GLN A 373 -33.34 -49.79 0.65
N LEU A 374 -32.72 -49.65 -0.54
CA LEU A 374 -32.85 -50.64 -1.61
C LEU A 374 -32.23 -51.99 -1.24
N LEU A 375 -31.05 -51.99 -0.61
CA LEU A 375 -30.40 -53.22 -0.17
C LEU A 375 -31.21 -53.94 0.92
N GLU A 376 -31.80 -53.20 1.86
CA GLU A 376 -32.67 -53.74 2.90
C GLU A 376 -33.94 -54.35 2.28
N TRP A 377 -34.60 -53.62 1.38
CA TRP A 377 -35.76 -54.15 0.65
C TRP A 377 -35.41 -55.41 -0.13
N MET A 378 -34.27 -55.43 -0.84
CA MET A 378 -33.82 -56.61 -1.57
C MET A 378 -33.55 -57.79 -0.63
N ALA A 379 -32.94 -57.56 0.54
CA ALA A 379 -32.68 -58.62 1.50
C ALA A 379 -33.99 -59.26 2.01
N VAL A 380 -34.99 -58.44 2.34
CA VAL A 380 -36.32 -58.93 2.75
C VAL A 380 -37.02 -59.66 1.61
N ALA A 381 -36.92 -59.16 0.38
CA ALA A 381 -37.48 -59.81 -0.80
C ALA A 381 -36.80 -61.16 -1.11
N GLU A 382 -35.47 -61.23 -1.01
CA GLU A 382 -34.69 -62.48 -1.13
C GLU A 382 -35.14 -63.50 -0.07
N GLU A 383 -35.30 -63.09 1.19
CA GLU A 383 -35.74 -63.97 2.28
C GLU A 383 -37.19 -64.46 2.09
N ALA A 384 -38.11 -63.57 1.70
CA ALA A 384 -39.51 -63.92 1.44
C ALA A 384 -39.65 -64.92 0.28
N LEU A 385 -38.89 -64.72 -0.80
CA LEU A 385 -38.81 -65.69 -1.90
C LEU A 385 -38.20 -67.01 -1.43
N GLY A 386 -37.11 -66.96 -0.65
CA GLY A 386 -36.43 -68.14 -0.12
C GLY A 386 -37.35 -69.01 0.73
N LEU A 387 -38.12 -68.39 1.64
CA LEU A 387 -39.12 -69.10 2.47
C LEU A 387 -40.18 -69.77 1.60
N ARG A 388 -40.74 -69.04 0.63
CA ARG A 388 -41.76 -69.57 -0.30
C ARG A 388 -41.23 -70.69 -1.19
N ASP A 389 -39.93 -70.74 -1.47
CA ASP A 389 -39.28 -71.77 -2.28
C ASP A 389 -39.01 -73.07 -1.51
N THR A 390 -39.12 -73.06 -0.18
CA THR A 390 -38.95 -74.29 0.64
C THR A 390 -40.15 -75.21 0.63
N GLU A 391 -41.33 -74.71 0.27
CA GLU A 391 -42.56 -75.49 0.23
C GLU A 391 -42.62 -76.35 -1.06
N PRO A 392 -42.93 -77.66 -0.95
CA PRO A 392 -43.05 -78.51 -2.12
C PRO A 392 -44.21 -78.04 -3.00
N LEU A 393 -44.00 -78.05 -4.32
CA LEU A 393 -45.02 -77.61 -5.29
C LEU A 393 -46.29 -78.47 -5.16
N PRO A 394 -47.48 -77.84 -5.01
CA PRO A 394 -48.75 -78.57 -4.97
C PRO A 394 -48.98 -79.41 -6.23
N GLN A 395 -49.69 -80.53 -6.11
CA GLN A 395 -50.07 -81.38 -7.26
C GLN A 395 -51.45 -81.02 -7.82
N GLU A 396 -52.09 -79.97 -7.29
CA GLU A 396 -53.40 -79.48 -7.69
C GLU A 396 -53.24 -78.24 -8.58
N ALA A 397 -53.91 -78.23 -9.73
CA ALA A 397 -53.77 -77.16 -10.72
C ALA A 397 -54.30 -75.80 -10.21
N GLU A 398 -55.38 -75.79 -9.43
CA GLU A 398 -55.98 -74.56 -8.87
C GLU A 398 -55.03 -73.88 -7.86
N LEU A 399 -54.41 -74.64 -6.95
CA LEU A 399 -53.46 -74.12 -5.96
C LEU A 399 -52.17 -73.60 -6.62
N LEU A 400 -51.67 -74.29 -7.67
CA LEU A 400 -50.52 -73.80 -8.43
C LEU A 400 -50.84 -72.53 -9.25
N GLN A 401 -52.08 -72.39 -9.74
CA GLN A 401 -52.52 -71.16 -10.41
C GLN A 401 -52.57 -69.99 -9.42
N GLU A 402 -53.04 -70.24 -8.20
CA GLU A 402 -53.02 -69.25 -7.13
C GLU A 402 -51.59 -68.84 -6.76
N LEU A 403 -50.66 -69.79 -6.61
CA LEU A 403 -49.23 -69.51 -6.36
C LEU A 403 -48.58 -68.75 -7.53
N SER A 404 -48.94 -69.08 -8.78
CA SER A 404 -48.49 -68.35 -9.97
C SER A 404 -49.01 -66.91 -9.98
N ALA A 405 -50.26 -66.68 -9.59
CA ALA A 405 -50.83 -65.34 -9.46
C ALA A 405 -50.13 -64.54 -8.33
N GLN A 406 -49.87 -65.18 -7.18
CA GLN A 406 -49.13 -64.57 -6.07
C GLN A 406 -47.68 -64.21 -6.46
N HIS A 407 -47.02 -65.03 -7.29
CA HIS A 407 -45.68 -64.74 -7.81
C HIS A 407 -45.69 -63.65 -8.89
N ALA A 408 -46.74 -63.58 -9.71
CA ALA A 408 -46.92 -62.49 -10.67
C ALA A 408 -47.01 -61.12 -9.97
N VAL A 409 -47.69 -61.04 -8.82
CA VAL A 409 -47.71 -59.83 -7.98
C VAL A 409 -46.31 -59.43 -7.53
N PHE A 410 -45.48 -60.38 -7.10
CA PHE A 410 -44.08 -60.12 -6.74
C PHE A 410 -43.23 -59.64 -7.93
N MET A 411 -43.44 -60.21 -9.13
CA MET A 411 -42.78 -59.73 -10.35
C MET A 411 -43.19 -58.30 -10.72
N GLU A 412 -44.44 -57.90 -10.49
CA GLU A 412 -44.83 -56.50 -10.64
C GLU A 412 -44.15 -55.60 -9.60
N GLU A 413 -43.98 -56.05 -8.35
CA GLU A 413 -43.26 -55.31 -7.31
C GLU A 413 -41.78 -55.09 -7.70
N LEU A 414 -41.12 -56.11 -8.25
CA LEU A 414 -39.77 -55.98 -8.84
C LEU A 414 -39.75 -54.93 -9.95
N ASN A 415 -40.70 -54.98 -10.88
CA ASN A 415 -40.79 -53.98 -11.95
C ASN A 415 -41.04 -52.56 -11.42
N ARG A 416 -41.83 -52.41 -10.35
CA ARG A 416 -42.05 -51.12 -9.67
C ARG A 416 -40.79 -50.59 -8.99
N LYS A 417 -39.86 -51.47 -8.57
CA LYS A 417 -38.59 -51.09 -7.91
C LYS A 417 -37.42 -50.83 -8.86
N GLN A 418 -37.53 -51.22 -10.14
CA GLN A 418 -36.57 -50.90 -11.19
C GLN A 418 -36.15 -49.41 -11.27
N PRO A 419 -37.05 -48.40 -11.25
CA PRO A 419 -36.66 -46.99 -11.33
C PRO A 419 -35.82 -46.52 -10.13
N ASP A 420 -36.05 -47.07 -8.95
CA ASP A 420 -35.28 -46.75 -7.74
C ASP A 420 -33.84 -47.25 -7.88
N VAL A 421 -33.64 -48.47 -8.41
CA VAL A 421 -32.31 -49.04 -8.72
C VAL A 421 -31.62 -48.24 -9.81
N GLU A 422 -32.34 -47.79 -10.82
CA GLU A 422 -31.80 -46.92 -11.86
C GLU A 422 -31.37 -45.56 -11.31
N LYS A 423 -32.16 -44.95 -10.41
CA LYS A 423 -31.84 -43.68 -9.74
C LYS A 423 -30.50 -43.77 -8.99
N VAL A 424 -30.31 -44.80 -8.16
CA VAL A 424 -29.07 -45.01 -7.39
C VAL A 424 -27.87 -45.36 -8.27
N THR A 425 -28.10 -46.04 -9.39
CA THR A 425 -27.02 -46.46 -10.31
C THR A 425 -26.72 -45.44 -11.42
N LYS A 426 -27.56 -44.41 -11.58
CA LYS A 426 -27.45 -43.36 -12.60
C LYS A 426 -26.13 -42.59 -12.54
N SER A 427 -25.68 -42.25 -11.32
CA SER A 427 -24.43 -41.50 -11.08
C SER A 427 -23.20 -42.27 -11.58
N CYS A 428 -23.22 -43.60 -11.46
CA CYS A 428 -22.18 -44.48 -11.99
C CYS A 428 -22.23 -44.59 -13.53
N LYS A 429 -23.43 -44.79 -14.10
CA LYS A 429 -23.62 -44.90 -15.56
C LYS A 429 -23.20 -43.64 -16.32
N GLN A 430 -23.47 -42.44 -15.77
CA GLN A 430 -23.11 -41.16 -16.39
C GLN A 430 -21.59 -40.90 -16.41
N LYS A 431 -20.85 -41.33 -15.38
CA LYS A 431 -19.39 -41.21 -15.34
C LYS A 431 -18.69 -42.19 -16.29
N LEU A 432 -19.19 -43.43 -16.38
CA LEU A 432 -18.74 -44.41 -17.39
C LEU A 432 -18.91 -43.88 -18.82
N ALA A 433 -20.04 -43.24 -19.12
CA ALA A 433 -20.27 -42.60 -20.41
C ALA A 433 -19.32 -41.42 -20.69
N ALA A 434 -18.97 -40.63 -19.66
CA ALA A 434 -18.02 -39.52 -19.77
C ALA A 434 -16.56 -39.97 -19.97
N GLU A 435 -16.14 -41.06 -19.32
CA GLU A 435 -14.80 -41.65 -19.51
C GLU A 435 -14.64 -42.31 -20.88
N LEU A 436 -15.68 -42.99 -21.36
CA LEU A 436 -15.70 -43.56 -22.71
C LEU A 436 -15.79 -42.45 -23.79
N GLY A 437 -16.47 -41.35 -23.50
CA GLY A 437 -16.57 -40.18 -24.38
C GLY A 437 -15.27 -39.36 -24.51
N ARG A 438 -14.38 -39.37 -23.50
CA ARG A 438 -13.06 -38.70 -23.59
C ARG A 438 -12.05 -39.42 -24.48
N ARG A 439 -12.26 -40.70 -24.81
CA ARG A 439 -11.36 -41.47 -25.68
C ARG A 439 -11.49 -41.14 -27.18
N SER A 440 -12.49 -40.37 -27.58
CA SER A 440 -12.69 -39.97 -28.99
C SER A 440 -12.02 -38.64 -29.37
N ALA A 441 -11.41 -37.92 -28.42
CA ALA A 441 -10.77 -36.63 -28.68
C ALA A 441 -9.33 -36.57 -28.11
N GLY A 442 -8.38 -37.07 -28.89
CA GLY A 442 -6.99 -36.57 -28.91
C GLY A 442 -5.96 -37.21 -27.96
N LYS A 443 -4.99 -37.90 -28.60
CA LYS A 443 -3.64 -38.30 -28.14
C LYS A 443 -3.51 -39.20 -26.90
N ALA A 444 -2.99 -40.40 -27.16
CA ALA A 444 -2.48 -41.34 -26.17
C ALA A 444 -1.41 -40.72 -25.26
N PRO A 445 -1.35 -41.20 -24.01
CA PRO A 445 -0.10 -41.77 -23.52
C PRO A 445 -0.28 -43.23 -23.12
N ALA A 446 0.79 -43.98 -23.33
CA ALA A 446 0.95 -45.36 -22.90
C ALA A 446 0.98 -45.44 -21.37
N GLU A 447 -0.01 -46.11 -20.80
CA GLU A 447 0.06 -46.94 -19.59
C GLU A 447 -1.29 -47.67 -19.49
N LEU A 448 -1.26 -49.01 -19.40
CA LEU A 448 -2.45 -49.83 -19.22
C LEU A 448 -3.12 -49.44 -17.88
N PRO A 449 -4.34 -48.88 -17.88
CA PRO A 449 -5.06 -48.67 -16.64
C PRO A 449 -5.54 -50.04 -16.15
N ARG A 450 -5.24 -50.36 -14.89
CA ARG A 450 -5.95 -51.38 -14.11
C ARG A 450 -7.46 -51.23 -14.35
N ALA A 451 -8.15 -52.36 -14.47
CA ALA A 451 -9.60 -52.42 -14.58
C ALA A 451 -10.25 -51.46 -13.57
N PRO A 452 -11.24 -50.66 -13.98
CA PRO A 452 -11.87 -49.68 -13.10
C PRO A 452 -12.53 -50.41 -11.93
N GLU A 453 -11.97 -50.28 -10.73
CA GLU A 453 -12.64 -50.72 -9.51
C GLU A 453 -13.93 -49.90 -9.34
N PRO A 454 -15.07 -50.53 -9.01
CA PRO A 454 -16.33 -49.82 -8.84
C PRO A 454 -16.21 -48.85 -7.65
N GLN A 455 -16.10 -47.55 -7.94
CA GLN A 455 -16.05 -46.51 -6.91
C GLN A 455 -17.44 -46.18 -6.37
N SER A 456 -17.95 -47.16 -5.63
CA SER A 456 -18.86 -47.13 -4.49
C SER A 456 -19.16 -48.62 -4.26
N PRO A 457 -18.53 -49.28 -3.27
CA PRO A 457 -18.78 -50.69 -3.01
C PRO A 457 -20.28 -50.97 -2.83
N LEU A 458 -21.01 -49.98 -2.31
CA LEU A 458 -22.47 -49.98 -2.17
C LEU A 458 -23.21 -50.05 -3.52
N THR A 459 -22.82 -49.26 -4.51
CA THR A 459 -23.54 -49.25 -5.81
C THR A 459 -23.32 -50.54 -6.60
N ALA A 460 -22.12 -51.11 -6.53
CA ALA A 460 -21.85 -52.42 -7.11
C ALA A 460 -22.65 -53.53 -6.39
N GLN A 461 -22.73 -53.45 -5.06
CA GLN A 461 -23.52 -54.37 -4.25
C GLN A 461 -25.02 -54.30 -4.58
N VAL A 462 -25.59 -53.08 -4.73
CA VAL A 462 -26.98 -52.88 -5.16
C VAL A 462 -27.26 -53.57 -6.49
N LEU A 463 -26.39 -53.37 -7.49
CA LEU A 463 -26.55 -54.00 -8.81
C LEU A 463 -26.45 -55.52 -8.74
N GLN A 464 -25.51 -56.05 -7.98
CA GLN A 464 -25.30 -57.48 -7.83
C GLN A 464 -26.51 -58.15 -7.17
N ARG A 465 -26.98 -57.63 -6.02
CA ARG A 465 -28.15 -58.20 -5.32
C ARG A 465 -29.41 -58.08 -6.16
N TRP A 466 -29.58 -56.96 -6.88
CA TRP A 466 -30.71 -56.80 -7.78
C TRP A 466 -30.75 -57.87 -8.88
N GLN A 467 -29.61 -58.13 -9.53
CA GLN A 467 -29.51 -59.18 -10.55
C GLN A 467 -29.78 -60.57 -9.96
N GLN A 468 -29.22 -60.86 -8.78
CA GLN A 468 -29.45 -62.12 -8.09
C GLN A 468 -30.94 -62.33 -7.76
N LEU A 469 -31.59 -61.32 -7.18
CA LEU A 469 -33.01 -61.37 -6.85
C LEU A 469 -33.88 -61.58 -8.09
N TRP A 470 -33.58 -60.89 -9.20
CA TRP A 470 -34.25 -61.08 -10.48
C TRP A 470 -34.12 -62.50 -11.02
N LEU A 471 -32.92 -63.09 -10.94
CA LEU A 471 -32.69 -64.46 -11.38
C LEU A 471 -33.47 -65.48 -10.52
N LEU A 472 -33.48 -65.29 -9.19
CA LEU A 472 -34.26 -66.14 -8.29
C LEU A 472 -35.77 -66.06 -8.60
N ALA A 473 -36.28 -64.86 -8.85
CA ALA A 473 -37.68 -64.65 -9.18
C ALA A 473 -38.07 -65.30 -10.53
N LEU A 474 -37.22 -65.16 -11.56
CA LEU A 474 -37.43 -65.78 -12.86
C LEU A 474 -37.37 -67.32 -12.78
N ASP A 475 -36.42 -67.86 -12.01
CA ASP A 475 -36.32 -69.31 -11.80
C ASP A 475 -37.57 -69.89 -11.12
N ARG A 476 -38.06 -69.23 -10.06
CA ARG A 476 -39.32 -69.62 -9.40
C ARG A 476 -40.51 -69.55 -10.37
N GLN A 477 -40.61 -68.48 -11.17
CA GLN A 477 -41.65 -68.34 -12.18
C GLN A 477 -41.61 -69.51 -13.18
N TYR A 478 -40.43 -69.82 -13.71
CA TYR A 478 -40.24 -70.92 -14.64
C TYR A 478 -40.63 -72.28 -14.02
N ARG A 479 -40.26 -72.53 -12.76
CA ARG A 479 -40.64 -73.76 -12.03
C ARG A 479 -42.16 -73.87 -11.86
N LEU A 480 -42.84 -72.80 -11.47
CA LEU A 480 -44.30 -72.76 -11.32
C LEU A 480 -45.02 -72.97 -12.66
N GLU A 481 -44.58 -72.28 -13.72
CA GLU A 481 -45.14 -72.41 -15.07
C GLU A 481 -44.94 -73.82 -15.63
N THR A 482 -43.76 -74.42 -15.44
CA THR A 482 -43.46 -75.78 -15.88
C THR A 482 -44.29 -76.82 -15.13
N ALA A 483 -44.49 -76.65 -13.82
CA ALA A 483 -45.32 -77.54 -13.02
C ALA A 483 -46.81 -77.42 -13.41
N LEU A 484 -47.30 -76.19 -13.63
CA LEU A 484 -48.64 -75.94 -14.15
C LEU A 484 -48.85 -76.55 -15.53
N GLN A 485 -47.87 -76.39 -16.42
CA GLN A 485 -47.91 -76.96 -17.76
C GLN A 485 -47.97 -78.49 -17.70
N ARG A 486 -47.16 -79.12 -16.84
CA ARG A 486 -47.19 -80.57 -16.62
C ARG A 486 -48.53 -81.07 -16.08
N LEU A 487 -49.16 -80.33 -15.16
CA LEU A 487 -50.49 -80.71 -14.65
C LEU A 487 -51.59 -80.52 -15.69
N ARG A 488 -51.52 -79.45 -16.49
CA ARG A 488 -52.42 -79.26 -17.64
C ARG A 488 -52.27 -80.38 -18.65
N GLU A 489 -51.04 -80.77 -18.97
CA GLU A 489 -50.76 -81.93 -19.82
C GLU A 489 -51.34 -83.22 -19.22
N LEU A 490 -51.18 -83.45 -17.91
CA LEU A 490 -51.78 -84.62 -17.23
C LEU A 490 -53.31 -84.60 -17.23
N GLU A 491 -53.95 -83.43 -17.10
CA GLU A 491 -55.40 -83.28 -17.28
C GLU A 491 -55.82 -83.53 -18.72
N GLU A 492 -55.09 -82.99 -19.70
CA GLU A 492 -55.32 -83.24 -21.13
C GLU A 492 -55.15 -84.74 -21.46
N PHE A 493 -54.16 -85.41 -20.85
CA PHE A 493 -53.97 -86.86 -20.91
C PHE A 493 -55.05 -87.65 -20.16
N ALA A 494 -55.62 -87.14 -19.07
CA ALA A 494 -56.73 -87.78 -18.38
C ALA A 494 -58.02 -87.76 -19.23
N HIS A 495 -58.20 -86.71 -20.04
CA HIS A 495 -59.28 -86.58 -21.02
C HIS A 495 -58.91 -87.17 -22.39
N PHE A 496 -57.72 -87.77 -22.53
CA PHE A 496 -57.26 -88.40 -23.76
C PHE A 496 -57.94 -89.76 -23.97
N ASP A 497 -58.85 -89.82 -24.94
CA ASP A 497 -59.50 -91.07 -25.34
C ASP A 497 -58.59 -91.84 -26.31
N PHE A 498 -57.91 -92.86 -25.79
CA PHE A 498 -57.09 -93.78 -26.58
C PHE A 498 -57.90 -94.46 -27.69
N GLY A 499 -59.21 -94.66 -27.53
CA GLY A 499 -60.11 -95.18 -28.55
C GLY A 499 -60.38 -94.20 -29.70
N VAL A 500 -60.48 -92.90 -29.43
CA VAL A 500 -60.60 -91.84 -30.46
C VAL A 500 -59.26 -91.62 -31.15
N TRP A 501 -58.15 -91.54 -30.41
CA TRP A 501 -56.81 -91.49 -30.99
C TRP A 501 -56.51 -92.75 -31.80
N ARG A 502 -56.82 -93.96 -31.30
CA ARG A 502 -56.66 -95.22 -32.04
C ARG A 502 -57.58 -95.29 -33.25
N LYS A 503 -58.81 -94.76 -33.21
CA LYS A 503 -59.67 -94.66 -34.41
C LYS A 503 -59.07 -93.72 -35.45
N ARG A 504 -58.54 -92.56 -35.04
CA ARG A 504 -57.82 -91.62 -35.93
C ARG A 504 -56.51 -92.23 -36.45
N TYR A 505 -55.72 -92.88 -35.61
CA TYR A 505 -54.49 -93.59 -35.97
C TYR A 505 -54.76 -94.81 -36.83
N MET A 506 -55.83 -95.59 -36.60
CA MET A 506 -56.25 -96.71 -37.45
C MET A 506 -56.88 -96.23 -38.77
N HIS A 507 -57.57 -95.08 -38.78
CA HIS A 507 -58.00 -94.41 -40.00
C HIS A 507 -56.79 -93.93 -40.81
N TRP A 508 -55.80 -93.34 -40.14
CA TRP A 508 -54.52 -92.93 -40.73
C TRP A 508 -53.69 -94.13 -41.21
N ILE A 509 -53.59 -95.22 -40.44
CA ILE A 509 -52.88 -96.45 -40.83
C ILE A 509 -53.64 -97.22 -41.92
N GLY A 510 -54.97 -97.12 -41.95
CA GLY A 510 -55.82 -97.66 -43.01
C GLY A 510 -55.62 -96.92 -44.32
N GLN A 511 -55.51 -95.58 -44.28
CA GLN A 511 -55.06 -94.77 -45.42
C GLN A 511 -53.60 -95.07 -45.80
N MET A 512 -52.71 -95.29 -44.82
CA MET A 512 -51.33 -95.67 -45.09
C MET A 512 -51.19 -97.10 -45.60
N LYS A 513 -52.06 -98.06 -45.30
CA LYS A 513 -52.03 -99.39 -45.95
C LYS A 513 -52.32 -99.32 -47.45
N SER A 514 -53.17 -98.37 -47.88
CA SER A 514 -53.38 -98.04 -49.30
C SER A 514 -52.13 -97.40 -49.91
N ARG A 515 -51.52 -96.43 -49.22
CA ARG A 515 -50.31 -95.73 -49.70
C ARG A 515 -49.05 -96.57 -49.62
N VAL A 516 -48.96 -97.52 -48.69
CA VAL A 516 -47.85 -98.46 -48.54
C VAL A 516 -47.82 -99.44 -49.69
N LEU A 517 -48.98 -99.83 -50.24
CA LEU A 517 -49.05 -100.60 -51.50
C LEU A 517 -48.60 -99.78 -52.71
N ASP A 518 -48.86 -98.47 -52.73
CA ASP A 518 -48.37 -97.54 -53.77
C ASP A 518 -46.86 -97.27 -53.64
N VAL A 519 -46.34 -97.19 -52.41
CA VAL A 519 -44.91 -97.10 -52.10
C VAL A 519 -44.20 -98.41 -52.44
N PHE A 520 -44.80 -99.58 -52.15
CA PHE A 520 -44.29 -100.89 -52.57
C PHE A 520 -44.14 -100.98 -54.09
N ARG A 521 -45.16 -100.54 -54.86
CA ARG A 521 -45.10 -100.51 -56.33
C ARG A 521 -44.08 -99.53 -56.90
N GLY A 522 -43.72 -98.47 -56.17
CA GLY A 522 -42.71 -97.49 -56.60
C GLY A 522 -41.26 -97.96 -56.39
N ILE A 523 -41.05 -98.90 -55.46
CA ILE A 523 -39.73 -99.43 -55.07
C ILE A 523 -39.45 -100.80 -55.72
N ASP A 524 -40.45 -101.67 -55.87
CA ASP A 524 -40.38 -102.97 -56.58
C ASP A 524 -40.33 -102.78 -58.12
N ARG A 525 -39.19 -102.28 -58.61
CA ARG A 525 -38.99 -101.91 -60.03
C ARG A 525 -38.80 -103.11 -60.96
N ASP A 526 -38.42 -104.27 -60.41
CA ASP A 526 -38.15 -105.51 -61.11
C ASP A 526 -39.30 -106.55 -61.02
N GLN A 527 -40.36 -106.24 -60.27
CA GLN A 527 -41.60 -107.03 -60.15
C GLN A 527 -41.37 -108.46 -59.61
N ASP A 528 -40.33 -108.65 -58.81
CA ASP A 528 -40.01 -109.94 -58.19
C ASP A 528 -40.82 -110.18 -56.89
N GLY A 529 -41.54 -109.15 -56.44
CA GLY A 529 -42.39 -109.16 -55.25
C GLY A 529 -41.63 -109.07 -53.93
N ARG A 530 -40.35 -108.67 -53.94
CA ARG A 530 -39.49 -108.61 -52.74
C ARG A 530 -38.75 -107.28 -52.64
N ILE A 531 -38.86 -106.63 -51.48
CA ILE A 531 -38.12 -105.40 -51.16
C ILE A 531 -37.33 -105.63 -49.87
N SER A 532 -36.11 -105.11 -49.77
CA SER A 532 -35.34 -105.21 -48.53
C SER A 532 -35.94 -104.33 -47.42
N GLN A 533 -35.84 -104.77 -46.16
CA GLN A 533 -36.38 -104.04 -45.01
C GLN A 533 -35.84 -102.60 -44.89
N ARG A 534 -34.61 -102.35 -45.35
CA ARG A 534 -33.97 -101.02 -45.31
C ARG A 534 -34.56 -100.07 -46.36
N GLU A 535 -34.72 -100.52 -47.60
CA GLU A 535 -35.31 -99.71 -48.68
C GLU A 535 -36.76 -99.33 -48.38
N PHE A 536 -37.52 -100.25 -47.77
CA PHE A 536 -38.86 -99.97 -47.32
C PHE A 536 -38.91 -98.90 -46.21
N ILE A 537 -38.04 -99.00 -45.19
CA ILE A 537 -38.00 -98.05 -44.06
C ILE A 537 -37.54 -96.66 -44.53
N GLU A 538 -36.50 -96.59 -45.38
CA GLU A 538 -35.99 -95.31 -45.91
C GLU A 538 -37.03 -94.59 -46.77
N SER A 539 -37.71 -95.30 -47.67
CA SER A 539 -38.74 -94.69 -48.53
C SER A 539 -39.98 -94.22 -47.75
N VAL A 540 -40.29 -94.85 -46.61
CA VAL A 540 -41.41 -94.45 -45.74
C VAL A 540 -41.03 -93.21 -44.89
N LEU A 541 -39.78 -93.11 -44.45
CA LEU A 541 -39.28 -91.97 -43.68
C LEU A 541 -38.96 -90.74 -44.55
N SER A 542 -38.62 -90.94 -45.83
CA SER A 542 -38.32 -89.85 -46.78
C SER A 542 -39.56 -89.25 -47.44
N SER A 543 -40.73 -89.88 -47.31
CA SER A 543 -41.98 -89.34 -47.81
C SER A 543 -42.41 -88.13 -46.98
N SER A 544 -42.56 -86.98 -47.62
CA SER A 544 -43.01 -85.70 -47.04
C SER A 544 -44.43 -85.74 -46.44
N GLU A 545 -45.07 -86.91 -46.43
CA GLU A 545 -46.44 -87.12 -45.97
C GLU A 545 -46.52 -87.66 -44.52
N CYS A 546 -45.40 -87.70 -43.80
CA CYS A 546 -45.30 -88.14 -42.40
C CYS A 546 -44.64 -87.12 -41.42
N PRO A 547 -45.22 -85.93 -41.12
CA PRO A 547 -44.76 -85.13 -39.98
C PRO A 547 -45.47 -85.44 -38.66
N GLY A 548 -46.57 -86.19 -38.67
CA GLY A 548 -47.57 -86.19 -37.59
C GLY A 548 -47.55 -87.39 -36.62
N ILE A 549 -46.44 -88.12 -36.47
CA ILE A 549 -46.40 -89.29 -35.54
C ILE A 549 -45.80 -88.93 -34.17
N LEU A 550 -45.25 -87.71 -33.99
CA LEU A 550 -44.74 -87.23 -32.69
C LEU A 550 -45.26 -85.85 -32.28
N GLN A 551 -46.28 -85.31 -32.96
CA GLN A 551 -46.97 -84.09 -32.53
C GLN A 551 -48.44 -84.37 -32.22
N ASP A 552 -48.84 -83.92 -31.04
CA ASP A 552 -50.17 -83.96 -30.45
C ASP A 552 -51.25 -83.39 -31.40
N PRO A 553 -52.33 -84.13 -31.73
CA PRO A 553 -53.39 -83.62 -32.59
C PRO A 553 -54.62 -83.18 -31.79
N LEU A 554 -54.48 -82.13 -30.98
CA LEU A 554 -55.62 -81.37 -30.41
C LEU A 554 -55.74 -79.92 -30.87
N ARG A 555 -54.92 -79.43 -31.80
CA ARG A 555 -55.22 -78.16 -32.49
C ARG A 555 -56.01 -78.39 -33.77
N HIS A 556 -57.27 -77.97 -33.77
CA HIS A 556 -57.90 -77.37 -34.94
C HIS A 556 -59.01 -76.37 -34.51
N PRO A 557 -59.35 -75.41 -35.38
CA PRO A 557 -59.55 -74.01 -35.03
C PRO A 557 -61.01 -73.58 -35.13
N GLY A 558 -61.41 -72.48 -34.49
CA GLY A 558 -62.65 -71.82 -34.86
C GLY A 558 -63.25 -70.90 -33.80
N SER A 559 -63.35 -69.62 -34.17
CA SER A 559 -64.16 -68.54 -33.58
C SER A 559 -63.67 -68.02 -32.23
N GLY A 560 -63.07 -66.84 -32.13
CA GLY A 560 -63.53 -65.58 -32.74
C GLY A 560 -64.41 -64.84 -31.73
N GLY A 561 -63.77 -64.05 -30.86
CA GLY A 561 -64.42 -63.28 -29.81
C GLY A 561 -63.44 -62.34 -29.12
N ALA A 562 -62.69 -61.55 -29.90
CA ALA A 562 -61.93 -60.42 -29.37
C ALA A 562 -62.86 -59.22 -29.23
N VAL A 563 -63.15 -58.84 -27.99
CA VAL A 563 -63.63 -57.51 -27.63
C VAL A 563 -62.41 -56.60 -27.52
N LEU A 564 -62.50 -55.46 -28.21
CA LEU A 564 -61.57 -54.34 -28.15
C LEU A 564 -61.46 -53.75 -26.74
N GLY A 565 -60.24 -53.37 -26.36
CA GLY A 565 -59.95 -52.51 -25.23
C GLY A 565 -58.61 -51.81 -25.46
N GLU A 566 -58.70 -50.61 -26.03
CA GLU A 566 -57.60 -49.66 -26.23
C GLU A 566 -56.86 -49.36 -24.91
N MET A 567 -55.53 -49.27 -24.96
CA MET A 567 -54.76 -48.18 -24.33
C MET A 567 -53.33 -48.23 -24.87
N GLY A 568 -52.94 -47.16 -25.56
CA GLY A 568 -51.62 -47.00 -26.14
C GLY A 568 -50.57 -46.67 -25.09
N MET A 569 -49.33 -47.10 -25.36
CA MET A 569 -48.15 -46.30 -25.07
C MET A 569 -47.15 -46.46 -26.21
N ASP A 570 -46.99 -45.36 -26.94
CA ASP A 570 -45.79 -45.07 -27.70
C ASP A 570 -44.60 -44.93 -26.73
N GLY A 571 -43.50 -45.59 -27.09
CA GLY A 571 -42.17 -45.00 -27.06
C GLY A 571 -41.34 -45.13 -25.78
N VAL A 572 -40.46 -46.12 -25.73
CA VAL A 572 -39.02 -45.84 -25.59
C VAL A 572 -38.24 -46.76 -26.53
N CYS A 573 -37.47 -46.10 -27.38
CA CYS A 573 -36.63 -46.62 -28.44
C CYS A 573 -35.26 -47.04 -27.87
N LEU A 574 -34.83 -48.28 -28.13
CA LEU A 574 -33.42 -48.68 -28.13
C LEU A 574 -33.06 -49.00 -29.59
N ARG A 575 -32.41 -48.03 -30.24
CA ARG A 575 -32.01 -48.06 -31.65
C ARG A 575 -30.96 -49.13 -31.94
N ASP A 576 -31.21 -49.84 -33.03
CA ASP A 576 -30.33 -50.02 -34.19
C ASP A 576 -28.81 -50.06 -33.97
N ALA A 577 -28.23 -51.23 -34.27
CA ALA A 577 -27.08 -51.29 -35.17
C ALA A 577 -27.03 -52.64 -35.93
N ALA A 578 -27.19 -52.52 -37.24
CA ALA A 578 -26.55 -53.32 -38.30
C ALA A 578 -27.15 -54.68 -38.73
N GLN A 579 -27.99 -54.63 -39.78
CA GLN A 579 -27.94 -55.52 -40.96
C GLN A 579 -28.56 -54.74 -42.14
N ALA A 580 -27.75 -54.12 -43.00
CA ALA A 580 -27.19 -54.69 -44.22
C ALA A 580 -28.28 -55.07 -45.26
N GLY A 581 -28.51 -54.15 -46.20
CA GLY A 581 -29.10 -54.43 -47.51
C GLY A 581 -28.14 -53.94 -48.57
N VAL A 582 -27.41 -54.85 -49.21
CA VAL A 582 -26.73 -54.63 -50.49
C VAL A 582 -26.83 -55.92 -51.28
N GLU A 583 -27.70 -55.92 -52.30
CA GLU A 583 -27.65 -56.89 -53.38
C GLU A 583 -26.54 -56.52 -54.37
N GLY A 584 -25.86 -57.56 -54.86
CA GLY A 584 -25.31 -57.60 -56.22
C GLY A 584 -23.85 -57.20 -56.37
N LEU A 585 -22.97 -58.20 -56.40
CA LEU A 585 -22.11 -58.54 -57.55
C LEU A 585 -21.20 -59.72 -57.19
N GLU A 586 -21.46 -60.86 -57.82
CA GLU A 586 -20.53 -61.96 -58.14
C GLU A 586 -19.25 -61.41 -58.83
N PRO A 587 -18.09 -62.13 -58.88
CA PRO A 587 -18.02 -63.59 -59.11
C PRO A 587 -16.89 -64.36 -58.40
N GLU A 588 -16.98 -65.69 -58.57
CA GLU A 588 -15.89 -66.67 -58.76
C GLU A 588 -14.72 -66.71 -57.76
N GLU A 589 -14.58 -67.86 -57.08
CA GLU A 589 -13.65 -68.95 -57.45
C GLU A 589 -13.15 -69.74 -56.21
N GLN A 590 -13.07 -71.07 -56.41
CA GLN A 590 -12.13 -72.02 -55.78
C GLN A 590 -12.43 -72.59 -54.36
N HIS A 591 -13.09 -73.77 -54.38
CA HIS A 591 -12.51 -75.07 -53.98
C HIS A 591 -11.60 -75.20 -52.73
N LEU A 592 -12.06 -75.99 -51.73
CA LEU A 592 -11.48 -77.25 -51.18
C LEU A 592 -11.50 -77.40 -49.65
N GLY A 593 -11.95 -78.59 -49.21
CA GLY A 593 -11.64 -79.26 -47.92
C GLY A 593 -12.59 -78.91 -46.77
N CYS A 594 -13.61 -79.67 -46.38
CA CYS A 594 -13.76 -81.11 -46.15
C CYS A 594 -12.98 -81.65 -44.93
N TRP A 595 -13.71 -82.44 -44.13
CA TRP A 595 -13.36 -83.26 -42.96
C TRP A 595 -13.37 -82.58 -41.58
N GLU A 596 -13.89 -83.17 -40.52
CA GLU A 596 -14.90 -84.20 -40.22
C GLU A 596 -14.70 -84.48 -38.71
N LYS A 597 -15.80 -84.69 -37.96
CA LYS A 597 -15.89 -85.63 -36.81
C LYS A 597 -14.97 -85.37 -35.59
N ARG A 598 -15.33 -85.71 -34.36
CA ARG A 598 -16.51 -86.32 -33.72
C ARG A 598 -16.32 -86.10 -32.21
N SER A 599 -17.44 -86.14 -31.52
CA SER A 599 -17.64 -86.34 -30.09
C SER A 599 -16.73 -87.40 -29.47
N SER A 600 -16.55 -87.35 -28.15
CA SER A 600 -16.63 -88.52 -27.25
C SER A 600 -16.32 -88.14 -25.80
N PRO A 601 -16.86 -88.89 -24.83
CA PRO A 601 -18.28 -89.08 -24.49
C PRO A 601 -18.89 -87.84 -23.79
#